data_AF-W3V3L3-F1
#
_entry.id   AF-W3V3L3-F1
#
_cell.length_a   1.000
_cell.length_b   1.000
_cell.length_c   1.000
_cell.angle_alpha   90.00
_cell.angle_beta   90.00
_cell.angle_gamma   90.00
#
_symmetry.space_group_name_H-M   'P 1'
#
loop_
_entity.id
_entity.type
_entity.pdbx_description
1 polymer ?
#
loop_
_entity_poly.entity_id
_entity_poly.type
_entity_poly.pdbx_seq_one_letter_code
_entity_poly.pdbx_strand_id
1 'polypeptide(L)'
;MGWRQIGEPKTKAFFLRKPTPDDPKFESATPTGEIQHFSTVVFATNLPELLGKLRIATVKRDAEIAEAEATRDARIQKAKAEEEGQKAELIRDTNIAEANKEKELKVASFKKEQDTAKAEADQAYQIQEAKARQLMVEEQMQVELVRQDREVDLQEKGILVRQMQYDAEVKKKADADKYAVEEAAEADKARKMREAEAMQYSIEAQAKANAEQKRLDGMAIADAERAKGTADAEVIRLRGFAEAEAKEKLAEAFQKFGEAAVLDIIVKMLPELAGKIAAPLSSIDKLTVVDTGNGEGAARVSNYVTQLMATAPEMLKNISGIDIEQLIKGITGKAEESAESHVHTPQKLNL
;
A
#
# COMPACT_ATOMS: atom_id res chain seq x y z
N MET A 1 24.24 13.47 -107.09
CA MET A 1 25.57 13.82 -106.54
C MET A 1 26.32 12.51 -106.33
N GLY A 2 27.62 12.33 -106.61
CA GLY A 2 28.63 13.21 -107.22
C GLY A 2 29.52 12.42 -108.20
N TRP A 3 30.61 13.03 -108.72
CA TRP A 3 31.38 12.51 -109.87
C TRP A 3 32.82 12.04 -109.53
N ARG A 4 33.38 11.25 -110.48
CA ARG A 4 34.80 10.99 -110.84
C ARG A 4 35.37 9.61 -110.43
N GLN A 5 36.12 8.81 -111.22
CA GLN A 5 36.83 8.88 -112.54
C GLN A 5 38.38 8.92 -112.42
N ILE A 6 39.06 8.19 -113.33
CA ILE A 6 40.52 8.10 -113.62
C ILE A 6 41.33 7.15 -112.70
N GLY A 7 42.18 6.26 -113.27
CA GLY A 7 43.05 5.38 -112.47
C GLY A 7 43.88 4.26 -113.15
N GLU A 8 44.23 4.31 -114.44
CA GLU A 8 45.31 3.45 -115.02
C GLU A 8 46.71 4.00 -114.62
N PRO A 9 47.85 3.25 -114.67
CA PRO A 9 48.26 2.45 -115.84
C PRO A 9 49.26 1.24 -115.66
N LYS A 10 49.59 0.63 -116.82
CA LYS A 10 50.94 0.12 -117.25
C LYS A 10 51.50 -1.28 -116.87
N THR A 11 51.36 -2.18 -117.85
CA THR A 11 52.45 -2.93 -118.55
C THR A 11 53.36 -3.94 -117.82
N LYS A 12 53.40 -5.17 -118.36
CA LYS A 12 54.45 -5.59 -119.33
C LYS A 12 53.93 -6.70 -120.27
N ALA A 13 54.55 -6.83 -121.45
CA ALA A 13 54.18 -7.80 -122.49
C ALA A 13 55.44 -8.29 -123.24
N PHE A 14 55.39 -9.49 -123.81
CA PHE A 14 56.19 -10.06 -124.93
C PHE A 14 55.90 -11.59 -125.01
N PHE A 15 55.86 -12.29 -126.15
CA PHE A 15 55.67 -11.89 -127.57
C PHE A 15 55.21 -13.13 -128.38
N LEU A 16 54.78 -12.96 -129.65
CA LEU A 16 54.28 -14.05 -130.50
C LEU A 16 55.38 -14.66 -131.41
N ARG A 17 55.29 -15.96 -131.75
CA ARG A 17 55.15 -16.43 -133.16
C ARG A 17 54.95 -17.95 -133.37
N LYS A 18 54.50 -18.26 -134.60
CA LYS A 18 54.54 -19.50 -135.40
C LYS A 18 54.64 -19.06 -136.90
N PRO A 19 54.81 -19.91 -137.95
CA PRO A 19 55.11 -21.36 -138.02
C PRO A 19 56.21 -21.75 -139.08
N THR A 20 56.36 -23.07 -139.35
CA THR A 20 56.91 -23.71 -140.59
C THR A 20 58.45 -23.60 -140.83
N PRO A 21 59.06 -24.13 -141.92
CA PRO A 21 59.98 -25.29 -141.82
C PRO A 21 61.39 -25.02 -142.40
N ASP A 22 62.28 -26.03 -142.42
CA ASP A 22 63.16 -26.40 -143.56
C ASP A 22 64.21 -27.48 -143.18
N ASP A 23 64.48 -28.38 -144.14
CA ASP A 23 65.69 -29.24 -144.26
C ASP A 23 66.88 -28.38 -144.78
N PRO A 24 68.19 -28.81 -144.83
CA PRO A 24 68.66 -30.20 -145.01
C PRO A 24 70.02 -30.58 -144.34
N LYS A 25 70.47 -31.84 -144.52
CA LYS A 25 71.64 -32.17 -145.37
C LYS A 25 72.01 -33.67 -145.37
N PHE A 26 72.26 -34.20 -146.57
CA PHE A 26 73.09 -35.38 -146.82
C PHE A 26 74.57 -35.06 -146.57
N GLU A 27 75.35 -36.04 -146.12
CA GLU A 27 76.75 -36.19 -146.55
C GLU A 27 77.16 -37.69 -146.52
N SER A 28 78.23 -38.05 -147.23
CA SER A 28 78.47 -39.43 -147.70
C SER A 28 79.91 -39.90 -147.51
N ALA A 29 80.11 -41.19 -147.18
CA ALA A 29 81.40 -41.87 -147.36
C ALA A 29 81.24 -43.39 -147.58
N THR A 30 81.72 -43.88 -148.71
CA THR A 30 82.33 -45.23 -148.83
C THR A 30 83.86 -45.05 -148.71
N PRO A 31 84.62 -46.11 -148.35
CA PRO A 31 85.14 -47.05 -149.36
C PRO A 31 84.79 -48.52 -149.02
N THR A 32 84.51 -49.39 -149.98
CA THR A 32 85.44 -50.01 -150.96
C THR A 32 86.50 -50.91 -150.29
N GLY A 33 86.31 -52.22 -150.39
CA GLY A 33 87.26 -53.23 -149.94
C GLY A 33 86.85 -54.62 -150.45
N GLU A 34 87.55 -55.12 -151.47
CA GLU A 34 87.33 -56.46 -152.02
C GLU A 34 87.93 -57.54 -151.10
N ILE A 35 87.17 -58.61 -150.82
CA ILE A 35 87.74 -59.94 -150.57
C ILE A 35 86.93 -60.96 -151.38
N GLN A 36 87.63 -61.86 -152.04
CA GLN A 36 87.08 -62.80 -153.02
C GLN A 36 86.51 -64.08 -152.37
N HIS A 37 85.87 -64.91 -153.20
CA HIS A 37 85.26 -66.18 -152.82
C HIS A 37 86.06 -67.05 -151.84
N PHE A 38 85.36 -67.65 -150.88
CA PHE A 38 85.50 -69.08 -150.57
C PHE A 38 84.10 -69.75 -150.51
N SER A 39 84.06 -71.07 -150.67
CA SER A 39 82.86 -71.83 -151.07
C SER A 39 82.34 -72.79 -149.99
N THR A 40 81.13 -73.32 -150.19
CA THR A 40 80.53 -74.53 -149.55
C THR A 40 80.20 -74.43 -148.02
N VAL A 41 79.18 -75.09 -147.42
CA VAL A 41 78.21 -76.14 -147.83
C VAL A 41 76.76 -75.82 -147.34
N VAL A 42 75.79 -75.91 -148.25
CA VAL A 42 74.38 -76.42 -148.17
C VAL A 42 73.65 -76.56 -146.80
N PHE A 43 72.41 -76.03 -146.67
CA PHE A 43 71.12 -76.75 -146.40
C PHE A 43 69.92 -75.86 -145.94
N ALA A 44 68.70 -76.40 -146.09
CA ALA A 44 67.37 -75.95 -145.61
C ALA A 44 66.70 -74.72 -146.29
N THR A 45 65.43 -74.87 -146.70
CA THR A 45 64.71 -73.96 -147.62
C THR A 45 63.46 -73.25 -147.06
N ASN A 46 63.08 -73.44 -145.79
CA ASN A 46 61.79 -72.96 -145.24
C ASN A 46 61.86 -71.69 -144.35
N LEU A 47 62.96 -70.93 -144.39
CA LEU A 47 63.16 -69.76 -143.51
C LEU A 47 62.13 -68.60 -143.67
N PRO A 48 61.67 -68.22 -144.89
CA PRO A 48 60.83 -67.02 -145.06
C PRO A 48 59.45 -67.11 -144.39
N GLU A 49 58.82 -68.28 -144.41
CA GLU A 49 57.43 -68.44 -143.96
C GLU A 49 57.30 -68.42 -142.42
N LEU A 50 58.33 -68.92 -141.72
CA LEU A 50 58.46 -68.82 -140.27
C LEU A 50 58.63 -67.37 -139.82
N LEU A 51 59.43 -66.57 -140.55
CA LEU A 51 59.62 -65.14 -140.27
C LEU A 51 58.31 -64.33 -140.44
N GLY A 52 57.49 -64.68 -141.44
CA GLY A 52 56.18 -64.07 -141.64
C GLY A 52 55.21 -64.35 -140.48
N LYS A 53 55.08 -65.62 -140.08
CA LYS A 53 54.22 -66.05 -138.96
C LYS A 53 54.67 -65.45 -137.63
N LEU A 54 55.99 -65.35 -137.39
CA LEU A 54 56.55 -64.71 -136.21
C LEU A 54 56.22 -63.20 -136.13
N ARG A 55 56.34 -62.46 -137.25
CA ARG A 55 56.00 -61.02 -137.31
C ARG A 55 54.52 -60.72 -137.09
N ILE A 56 53.63 -61.59 -137.58
CA ILE A 56 52.19 -61.46 -137.30
C ILE A 56 51.91 -61.74 -135.82
N ALA A 57 52.62 -62.68 -135.19
CA ALA A 57 52.49 -62.99 -133.78
C ALA A 57 53.08 -61.90 -132.85
N THR A 58 54.11 -61.16 -133.27
CA THR A 58 54.56 -59.97 -132.52
C THR A 58 53.53 -58.86 -132.59
N VAL A 59 53.12 -58.44 -133.80
CA VAL A 59 52.15 -57.34 -133.96
C VAL A 59 50.82 -57.60 -133.23
N LYS A 60 50.35 -58.86 -133.18
CA LYS A 60 49.18 -59.22 -132.36
C LYS A 60 49.42 -59.05 -130.86
N ARG A 61 50.53 -59.59 -130.33
CA ARG A 61 50.89 -59.42 -128.91
C ARG A 61 51.06 -57.95 -128.54
N ASP A 62 51.70 -57.18 -129.40
CA ASP A 62 52.00 -55.77 -129.17
C ASP A 62 50.70 -54.94 -129.19
N ALA A 63 49.71 -55.32 -130.03
CA ALA A 63 48.36 -54.77 -130.02
C ALA A 63 47.54 -55.19 -128.79
N GLU A 64 47.59 -56.46 -128.38
CA GLU A 64 46.94 -56.97 -127.16
C GLU A 64 47.50 -56.29 -125.89
N ILE A 65 48.81 -56.02 -125.85
CA ILE A 65 49.46 -55.22 -124.80
C ILE A 65 48.96 -53.78 -124.83
N ALA A 66 48.97 -53.12 -126.00
CA ALA A 66 48.50 -51.74 -126.12
C ALA A 66 47.01 -51.57 -125.76
N GLU A 67 46.16 -52.54 -126.10
CA GLU A 67 44.74 -52.57 -125.71
C GLU A 67 44.58 -52.77 -124.18
N ALA A 68 45.37 -53.65 -123.58
CA ALA A 68 45.38 -53.87 -122.13
C ALA A 68 45.91 -52.64 -121.36
N GLU A 69 46.94 -51.98 -121.86
CA GLU A 69 47.50 -50.74 -121.29
C GLU A 69 46.52 -49.57 -121.43
N ALA A 70 45.93 -49.36 -122.61
CA ALA A 70 44.89 -48.35 -122.81
C ALA A 70 43.66 -48.61 -121.92
N THR A 71 43.24 -49.87 -121.76
CA THR A 71 42.13 -50.26 -120.86
C THR A 71 42.48 -50.03 -119.39
N ARG A 72 43.72 -50.31 -118.99
CA ARG A 72 44.24 -50.05 -117.64
C ARG A 72 44.25 -48.55 -117.34
N ASP A 73 44.80 -47.75 -118.24
CA ASP A 73 44.93 -46.31 -118.03
C ASP A 73 43.57 -45.60 -118.09
N ALA A 74 42.68 -46.01 -118.99
CA ALA A 74 41.28 -45.56 -118.99
C ALA A 74 40.58 -45.89 -117.66
N ARG A 75 40.81 -47.08 -117.08
CA ARG A 75 40.29 -47.45 -115.75
C ARG A 75 40.91 -46.62 -114.63
N ILE A 76 42.22 -46.34 -114.68
CA ILE A 76 42.91 -45.51 -113.68
C ILE A 76 42.42 -44.07 -113.73
N GLN A 77 42.30 -43.47 -114.91
CA GLN A 77 41.81 -42.09 -115.06
C GLN A 77 40.33 -41.99 -114.68
N LYS A 78 39.52 -42.99 -115.03
CA LYS A 78 38.12 -43.07 -114.56
C LYS A 78 38.06 -43.15 -113.04
N ALA A 79 38.83 -44.04 -112.40
CA ALA A 79 38.84 -44.18 -110.95
C ALA A 79 39.29 -42.89 -110.23
N LYS A 80 40.28 -42.17 -110.79
CA LYS A 80 40.70 -40.85 -110.27
C LYS A 80 39.61 -39.79 -110.40
N ALA A 81 38.92 -39.72 -111.54
CA ALA A 81 37.81 -38.79 -111.72
C ALA A 81 36.62 -39.12 -110.78
N GLU A 82 36.37 -40.39 -110.52
CA GLU A 82 35.37 -40.85 -109.54
C GLU A 82 35.81 -40.53 -108.09
N GLU A 83 37.10 -40.69 -107.75
CA GLU A 83 37.67 -40.30 -106.45
C GLU A 83 37.60 -38.79 -106.21
N GLU A 84 38.02 -37.97 -107.19
CA GLU A 84 37.98 -36.51 -107.11
C GLU A 84 36.53 -35.98 -107.02
N GLY A 85 35.60 -36.61 -107.75
CA GLY A 85 34.16 -36.33 -107.66
C GLY A 85 33.60 -36.63 -106.27
N GLN A 86 33.77 -37.86 -105.78
CA GLN A 86 33.31 -38.26 -104.43
C GLN A 86 33.94 -37.40 -103.33
N LYS A 87 35.21 -37.02 -103.47
CA LYS A 87 35.90 -36.13 -102.54
C LYS A 87 35.30 -34.72 -102.52
N ALA A 88 34.92 -34.18 -103.69
CA ALA A 88 34.23 -32.90 -103.77
C ALA A 88 32.81 -32.95 -103.16
N GLU A 89 32.08 -34.04 -103.37
CA GLU A 89 30.77 -34.30 -102.75
C GLU A 89 30.88 -34.42 -101.22
N LEU A 90 31.84 -35.22 -100.71
CA LEU A 90 32.08 -35.36 -99.27
C LEU A 90 32.48 -34.03 -98.59
N ILE A 91 33.29 -33.20 -99.25
CA ILE A 91 33.65 -31.87 -98.74
C ILE A 91 32.43 -30.95 -98.72
N ARG A 92 31.61 -30.95 -99.79
CA ARG A 92 30.36 -30.19 -99.86
C ARG A 92 29.41 -30.59 -98.72
N ASP A 93 29.19 -31.89 -98.54
CA ASP A 93 28.22 -32.40 -97.59
C ASP A 93 28.70 -32.24 -96.14
N THR A 94 30.02 -32.33 -95.90
CA THR A 94 30.65 -31.93 -94.63
C THR A 94 30.40 -30.45 -94.34
N ASN A 95 30.67 -29.55 -95.29
CA ASN A 95 30.43 -28.11 -95.11
C ASN A 95 28.95 -27.78 -94.86
N ILE A 96 28.02 -28.51 -95.50
CA ILE A 96 26.57 -28.38 -95.26
C ILE A 96 26.19 -28.88 -93.87
N ALA A 97 26.74 -30.01 -93.42
CA ALA A 97 26.51 -30.55 -92.08
C ALA A 97 27.06 -29.62 -90.99
N GLU A 98 28.26 -29.07 -91.18
CA GLU A 98 28.86 -28.10 -90.26
C GLU A 98 28.07 -26.78 -90.21
N ALA A 99 27.64 -26.23 -91.35
CA ALA A 99 26.81 -25.03 -91.39
C ALA A 99 25.44 -25.23 -90.72
N ASN A 100 24.81 -26.40 -90.89
CA ASN A 100 23.56 -26.75 -90.20
C ASN A 100 23.78 -26.91 -88.69
N LYS A 101 24.84 -27.61 -88.27
CA LYS A 101 25.24 -27.76 -86.86
C LYS A 101 25.52 -26.41 -86.20
N GLU A 102 26.25 -25.51 -86.87
CA GLU A 102 26.56 -24.19 -86.33
C GLU A 102 25.30 -23.31 -86.22
N LYS A 103 24.41 -23.38 -87.22
CA LYS A 103 23.08 -22.74 -87.19
C LYS A 103 22.23 -23.24 -86.02
N GLU A 104 22.15 -24.56 -85.82
CA GLU A 104 21.39 -25.15 -84.71
C GLU A 104 21.98 -24.78 -83.35
N LEU A 105 23.31 -24.80 -83.20
CA LEU A 105 23.99 -24.34 -81.99
C LEU A 105 23.71 -22.85 -81.68
N LYS A 106 23.70 -21.98 -82.70
CA LYS A 106 23.36 -20.55 -82.55
C LYS A 106 21.88 -20.36 -82.19
N VAL A 107 20.97 -21.10 -82.81
CA VAL A 107 19.54 -21.07 -82.45
C VAL A 107 19.32 -21.56 -81.01
N ALA A 108 20.04 -22.61 -80.59
CA ALA A 108 20.00 -23.11 -79.23
C ALA A 108 20.61 -22.13 -78.21
N SER A 109 21.69 -21.42 -78.54
CA SER A 109 22.29 -20.41 -77.65
C SER A 109 21.36 -19.20 -77.50
N PHE A 110 20.84 -18.64 -78.59
CA PHE A 110 19.89 -17.53 -78.52
C PHE A 110 18.60 -17.92 -77.80
N LYS A 111 18.09 -19.14 -77.97
CA LYS A 111 16.96 -19.63 -77.20
C LYS A 111 17.30 -19.74 -75.71
N LYS A 112 18.46 -20.30 -75.35
CA LYS A 112 18.91 -20.35 -73.96
C LYS A 112 19.02 -18.95 -73.35
N GLU A 113 19.60 -17.99 -74.07
CA GLU A 113 19.70 -16.59 -73.64
C GLU A 113 18.32 -15.95 -73.45
N GLN A 114 17.38 -16.16 -74.38
CA GLN A 114 16.01 -15.69 -74.28
C GLN A 114 15.26 -16.31 -73.09
N ASP A 115 15.33 -17.62 -72.91
CA ASP A 115 14.69 -18.34 -71.80
C ASP A 115 15.33 -17.94 -70.44
N THR A 116 16.65 -17.67 -70.40
CA THR A 116 17.36 -17.18 -69.20
C THR A 116 16.93 -15.75 -68.86
N ALA A 117 17.00 -14.82 -69.81
CA ALA A 117 16.61 -13.42 -69.59
C ALA A 117 15.12 -13.28 -69.24
N LYS A 118 14.27 -14.16 -69.77
CA LYS A 118 12.86 -14.25 -69.35
C LYS A 118 12.74 -14.76 -67.92
N ALA A 119 13.43 -15.83 -67.54
CA ALA A 119 13.39 -16.34 -66.17
C ALA A 119 13.91 -15.31 -65.15
N GLU A 120 14.95 -14.55 -65.50
CA GLU A 120 15.46 -13.43 -64.70
C GLU A 120 14.44 -12.30 -64.57
N ALA A 121 13.72 -11.95 -65.65
CA ALA A 121 12.65 -10.94 -65.62
C ALA A 121 11.44 -11.41 -64.77
N ASP A 122 11.01 -12.66 -64.94
CA ASP A 122 9.92 -13.27 -64.16
C ASP A 122 10.29 -13.36 -62.66
N GLN A 123 11.54 -13.70 -62.33
CA GLN A 123 12.07 -13.66 -60.95
C GLN A 123 12.17 -12.24 -60.41
N ALA A 124 12.67 -11.28 -61.18
CA ALA A 124 12.76 -9.89 -60.77
C ALA A 124 11.37 -9.31 -60.46
N TYR A 125 10.37 -9.63 -61.29
CA TYR A 125 8.97 -9.28 -61.02
C TYR A 125 8.48 -9.87 -59.69
N GLN A 126 8.65 -11.18 -59.47
CA GLN A 126 8.25 -11.84 -58.22
C GLN A 126 8.96 -11.27 -56.98
N ILE A 127 10.25 -10.91 -57.09
CA ILE A 127 11.02 -10.28 -56.01
C ILE A 127 10.49 -8.88 -55.69
N GLN A 128 10.13 -8.09 -56.70
CA GLN A 128 9.54 -6.76 -56.46
C GLN A 128 8.11 -6.87 -55.91
N GLU A 129 7.31 -7.83 -56.35
CA GLU A 129 5.99 -8.09 -55.78
C GLU A 129 6.10 -8.53 -54.31
N ALA A 130 7.03 -9.42 -53.99
CA ALA A 130 7.31 -9.85 -52.62
C ALA A 130 7.76 -8.69 -51.72
N LYS A 131 8.65 -7.81 -52.22
CA LYS A 131 9.07 -6.59 -51.51
C LYS A 131 7.91 -5.61 -51.29
N ALA A 132 7.06 -5.39 -52.29
CA ALA A 132 5.89 -4.53 -52.16
C ALA A 132 4.88 -5.09 -51.14
N ARG A 133 4.66 -6.42 -51.14
CA ARG A 133 3.86 -7.12 -50.13
C ARG A 133 4.47 -7.00 -48.73
N GLN A 134 5.78 -7.17 -48.58
CA GLN A 134 6.49 -7.01 -47.30
C GLN A 134 6.33 -5.58 -46.76
N LEU A 135 6.57 -4.56 -47.60
CA LEU A 135 6.42 -3.16 -47.20
C LEU A 135 4.97 -2.83 -46.78
N MET A 136 3.96 -3.32 -47.51
CA MET A 136 2.56 -3.14 -47.10
C MET A 136 2.25 -3.79 -45.74
N VAL A 137 2.83 -4.95 -45.43
CA VAL A 137 2.65 -5.62 -44.13
C VAL A 137 3.39 -4.87 -43.01
N GLU A 138 4.57 -4.33 -43.29
CA GLU A 138 5.36 -3.51 -42.36
C GLU A 138 4.64 -2.21 -42.00
N GLU A 139 4.11 -1.48 -42.99
CA GLU A 139 3.27 -0.29 -42.79
C GLU A 139 1.96 -0.61 -42.05
N GLN A 140 1.29 -1.72 -42.39
CA GLN A 140 0.10 -2.18 -41.66
C GLN A 140 0.41 -2.50 -40.19
N MET A 141 1.56 -3.13 -39.92
CA MET A 141 1.99 -3.45 -38.56
C MET A 141 2.39 -2.20 -37.76
N GLN A 142 2.98 -1.18 -38.39
CA GLN A 142 3.19 0.13 -37.76
C GLN A 142 1.86 0.82 -37.41
N VAL A 143 0.86 0.79 -38.29
CA VAL A 143 -0.47 1.36 -38.03
C VAL A 143 -1.17 0.63 -36.88
N GLU A 144 -1.09 -0.70 -36.83
CA GLU A 144 -1.68 -1.49 -35.75
C GLU A 144 -0.92 -1.34 -34.42
N LEU A 145 0.41 -1.17 -34.43
CA LEU A 145 1.19 -0.81 -33.24
C LEU A 145 0.76 0.55 -32.68
N VAL A 146 0.70 1.60 -33.51
CA VAL A 146 0.25 2.94 -33.11
C VAL A 146 -1.21 2.93 -32.62
N ARG A 147 -2.02 1.99 -33.10
CA ARG A 147 -3.38 1.76 -32.58
C ARG A 147 -3.36 1.11 -31.20
N GLN A 148 -2.58 0.05 -31.01
CA GLN A 148 -2.46 -0.66 -29.73
C GLN A 148 -1.86 0.23 -28.65
N ASP A 149 -0.80 1.00 -28.96
CA ASP A 149 -0.24 2.01 -28.07
C ASP A 149 -1.30 3.01 -27.63
N ARG A 150 -2.10 3.55 -28.57
CA ARG A 150 -3.22 4.47 -28.24
C ARG A 150 -4.32 3.81 -27.40
N GLU A 151 -4.57 2.52 -27.57
CA GLU A 151 -5.57 1.82 -26.78
C GLU A 151 -5.08 1.51 -25.35
N VAL A 152 -3.79 1.16 -25.18
CA VAL A 152 -3.13 1.11 -23.87
C VAL A 152 -3.16 2.48 -23.18
N ASP A 153 -2.78 3.54 -23.91
CA ASP A 153 -2.76 4.93 -23.45
C ASP A 153 -4.16 5.42 -23.01
N LEU A 154 -5.24 4.97 -23.67
CA LEU A 154 -6.63 5.18 -23.26
C LEU A 154 -7.05 4.32 -22.06
N GLN A 155 -6.61 3.06 -21.99
CA GLN A 155 -6.88 2.17 -20.86
C GLN A 155 -6.20 2.65 -19.58
N GLU A 156 -4.94 3.10 -19.63
CA GLU A 156 -4.22 3.69 -18.49
C GLU A 156 -4.91 4.96 -18.00
N LYS A 157 -5.31 5.86 -18.91
CA LYS A 157 -6.10 7.07 -18.55
C LYS A 157 -7.46 6.70 -17.95
N GLY A 158 -8.11 5.65 -18.45
CA GLY A 158 -9.33 5.09 -17.87
C GLY A 158 -9.13 4.50 -16.47
N ILE A 159 -8.01 3.82 -16.22
CA ILE A 159 -7.62 3.30 -14.90
C ILE A 159 -7.33 4.46 -13.95
N LEU A 160 -6.59 5.49 -14.37
CA LEU A 160 -6.28 6.66 -13.56
C LEU A 160 -7.54 7.43 -13.16
N VAL A 161 -8.45 7.69 -14.10
CA VAL A 161 -9.75 8.34 -13.80
C VAL A 161 -10.57 7.48 -12.83
N ARG A 162 -10.60 6.16 -13.01
CA ARG A 162 -11.31 5.24 -12.10
C ARG A 162 -10.66 5.18 -10.71
N GLN A 163 -9.33 5.21 -10.62
CA GLN A 163 -8.61 5.33 -9.36
C GLN A 163 -8.96 6.64 -8.66
N MET A 164 -8.91 7.79 -9.36
CA MET A 164 -9.29 9.09 -8.79
C MET A 164 -10.76 9.13 -8.33
N GLN A 165 -11.67 8.46 -9.04
CA GLN A 165 -13.07 8.31 -8.63
C GLN A 165 -13.21 7.49 -7.35
N TYR A 166 -12.58 6.30 -7.27
CA TYR A 166 -12.61 5.49 -6.05
C TYR A 166 -11.90 6.18 -4.88
N ASP A 167 -10.77 6.86 -5.11
CA ASP A 167 -10.08 7.64 -4.08
C ASP A 167 -10.97 8.75 -3.54
N ALA A 168 -11.69 9.47 -4.41
CA ALA A 168 -12.62 10.52 -4.00
C ALA A 168 -13.84 9.96 -3.25
N GLU A 169 -14.40 8.82 -3.69
CA GLU A 169 -15.53 8.15 -3.03
C GLU A 169 -15.13 7.60 -1.66
N VAL A 170 -14.00 6.88 -1.57
CA VAL A 170 -13.47 6.30 -0.33
C VAL A 170 -13.06 7.39 0.66
N LYS A 171 -12.40 8.48 0.22
CA LYS A 171 -12.08 9.62 1.09
C LYS A 171 -13.34 10.32 1.57
N LYS A 172 -14.27 10.67 0.67
CA LYS A 172 -15.55 11.30 1.04
C LYS A 172 -16.36 10.44 2.01
N LYS A 173 -16.36 9.11 1.83
CA LYS A 173 -17.00 8.20 2.78
C LYS A 173 -16.26 8.17 4.12
N ALA A 174 -14.94 8.00 4.13
CA ALA A 174 -14.15 7.97 5.37
C ALA A 174 -14.24 9.28 6.16
N ASP A 175 -14.32 10.43 5.47
CA ASP A 175 -14.48 11.74 6.11
C ASP A 175 -15.92 11.96 6.61
N ALA A 176 -16.94 11.40 5.94
CA ALA A 176 -18.31 11.36 6.46
C ALA A 176 -18.46 10.42 7.67
N ASP A 177 -17.83 9.24 7.62
CA ASP A 177 -17.80 8.27 8.73
C ASP A 177 -17.08 8.87 9.96
N LYS A 178 -15.95 9.59 9.76
CA LYS A 178 -15.29 10.37 10.82
C LYS A 178 -16.20 11.45 11.39
N TYR A 179 -16.79 12.30 10.54
CA TYR A 179 -17.64 13.40 10.97
C TYR A 179 -18.83 12.90 11.80
N ALA A 180 -19.46 11.79 11.38
CA ALA A 180 -20.53 11.16 12.13
C ALA A 180 -20.06 10.60 13.50
N VAL A 181 -18.84 10.07 13.60
CA VAL A 181 -18.25 9.61 14.87
C VAL A 181 -17.88 10.79 15.78
N GLU A 182 -17.34 11.88 15.23
CA GLU A 182 -17.00 13.10 15.97
C GLU A 182 -18.26 13.81 16.49
N GLU A 183 -19.29 13.98 15.66
CA GLU A 183 -20.59 14.55 16.07
C GLU A 183 -21.28 13.66 17.10
N ALA A 184 -21.28 12.34 16.92
CA ALA A 184 -21.82 11.40 17.91
C ALA A 184 -21.05 11.47 19.24
N ALA A 185 -19.72 11.55 19.22
CA ALA A 185 -18.90 11.64 20.43
C ALA A 185 -19.10 12.96 21.18
N GLU A 186 -19.20 14.09 20.46
CA GLU A 186 -19.47 15.40 21.06
C GLU A 186 -20.92 15.48 21.58
N ALA A 187 -21.89 14.86 20.90
CA ALA A 187 -23.25 14.71 21.40
C ALA A 187 -23.32 13.85 22.67
N ASP A 188 -22.56 12.74 22.74
CA ASP A 188 -22.46 11.88 23.91
C ASP A 188 -21.80 12.59 25.10
N LYS A 189 -20.76 13.40 24.83
CA LYS A 189 -20.09 14.29 25.79
C LYS A 189 -21.03 15.39 26.28
N ALA A 190 -21.73 16.07 25.39
CA ALA A 190 -22.71 17.10 25.74
C ALA A 190 -23.95 16.54 26.46
N ARG A 191 -24.30 15.26 26.24
CA ARG A 191 -25.32 14.58 27.04
C ARG A 191 -24.80 14.32 28.46
N LYS A 192 -23.63 13.70 28.61
CA LYS A 192 -22.99 13.42 29.91
C LYS A 192 -22.74 14.67 30.75
N MET A 193 -22.35 15.78 30.11
CA MET A 193 -22.20 17.08 30.80
C MET A 193 -23.55 17.56 31.36
N ARG A 194 -24.62 17.59 30.55
CA ARG A 194 -25.96 17.99 31.03
C ARG A 194 -26.54 17.03 32.07
N GLU A 195 -26.28 15.73 31.95
CA GLU A 195 -26.65 14.72 32.96
C GLU A 195 -25.92 14.99 34.30
N ALA A 196 -24.62 15.32 34.24
CA ALA A 196 -23.83 15.68 35.42
C ALA A 196 -24.24 17.03 36.03
N GLU A 197 -24.53 18.05 35.20
CA GLU A 197 -25.05 19.36 35.63
C GLU A 197 -26.42 19.22 36.29
N ALA A 198 -27.34 18.44 35.71
CA ALA A 198 -28.64 18.14 36.31
C ALA A 198 -28.53 17.34 37.62
N MET A 199 -27.56 16.42 37.71
CA MET A 199 -27.26 15.70 38.95
C MET A 199 -26.68 16.64 40.02
N GLN A 200 -25.75 17.52 39.67
CA GLN A 200 -25.21 18.53 40.59
C GLN A 200 -26.30 19.49 41.07
N TYR A 201 -27.14 20.01 40.17
CA TYR A 201 -28.25 20.90 40.50
C TYR A 201 -29.29 20.23 41.40
N SER A 202 -29.66 18.97 41.13
CA SER A 202 -30.61 18.24 42.00
C SER A 202 -30.02 17.90 43.37
N ILE A 203 -28.72 17.54 43.45
CA ILE A 203 -28.00 17.37 44.72
C ILE A 203 -27.92 18.69 45.49
N GLU A 204 -27.60 19.80 44.84
CA GLU A 204 -27.51 21.11 45.49
C GLU A 204 -28.89 21.60 45.98
N ALA A 205 -29.95 21.42 45.16
CA ALA A 205 -31.32 21.73 45.55
C ALA A 205 -31.79 20.88 46.73
N GLN A 206 -31.53 19.56 46.71
CA GLN A 206 -31.85 18.67 47.83
C GLN A 206 -31.03 19.00 49.08
N ALA A 207 -29.74 19.37 48.93
CA ALA A 207 -28.90 19.77 50.04
C ALA A 207 -29.40 21.08 50.69
N LYS A 208 -29.80 22.07 49.87
CA LYS A 208 -30.43 23.32 50.34
C LYS A 208 -31.77 23.04 51.03
N ALA A 209 -32.63 22.19 50.47
CA ALA A 209 -33.89 21.80 51.09
C ALA A 209 -33.68 21.08 52.42
N ASN A 210 -32.75 20.12 52.49
CA ASN A 210 -32.41 19.40 53.72
C ASN A 210 -31.77 20.30 54.79
N ALA A 211 -30.98 21.30 54.37
CA ALA A 211 -30.37 22.28 55.28
C ALA A 211 -31.42 23.26 55.84
N GLU A 212 -32.32 23.76 54.98
CA GLU A 212 -33.42 24.63 55.39
C GLU A 212 -34.44 23.90 56.29
N GLN A 213 -34.77 22.65 55.97
CA GLN A 213 -35.59 21.81 56.85
C GLN A 213 -34.95 21.69 58.23
N LYS A 214 -33.66 21.31 58.32
CA LYS A 214 -32.95 21.24 59.61
C LYS A 214 -32.88 22.59 60.34
N ARG A 215 -32.82 23.71 59.62
CA ARG A 215 -32.84 25.06 60.19
C ARG A 215 -34.21 25.36 60.81
N LEU A 216 -35.30 25.03 60.11
CA LEU A 216 -36.67 25.20 60.58
C LEU A 216 -36.99 24.25 61.75
N ASP A 217 -36.60 22.98 61.67
CA ASP A 217 -36.74 21.99 62.75
C ASP A 217 -35.97 22.46 64.00
N GLY A 218 -34.74 22.93 63.84
CA GLY A 218 -33.93 23.48 64.94
C GLY A 218 -34.54 24.75 65.57
N MET A 219 -35.15 25.63 64.77
CA MET A 219 -35.90 26.78 65.28
C MET A 219 -37.17 26.36 66.01
N ALA A 220 -37.94 25.40 65.46
CA ALA A 220 -39.15 24.88 66.09
C ALA A 220 -38.86 24.21 67.44
N ILE A 221 -37.75 23.47 67.54
CA ILE A 221 -37.27 22.88 68.81
C ILE A 221 -36.87 24.01 69.78
N ALA A 222 -36.03 24.97 69.37
CA ALA A 222 -35.58 26.06 70.23
C ALA A 222 -36.74 26.97 70.70
N ASP A 223 -37.77 27.17 69.88
CA ASP A 223 -38.96 27.94 70.22
C ASP A 223 -39.90 27.14 71.15
N ALA A 224 -40.04 25.82 70.94
CA ALA A 224 -40.77 24.94 71.85
C ALA A 224 -40.09 24.81 73.22
N GLU A 225 -38.76 24.68 73.26
CA GLU A 225 -37.97 24.69 74.49
C GLU A 225 -38.07 26.03 75.22
N ARG A 226 -38.03 27.17 74.49
CA ARG A 226 -38.22 28.49 75.10
C ARG A 226 -39.63 28.67 75.64
N ALA A 227 -40.65 28.29 74.88
CA ALA A 227 -42.06 28.36 75.31
C ALA A 227 -42.30 27.49 76.56
N LYS A 228 -41.76 26.26 76.57
CA LYS A 228 -41.79 25.38 77.75
C LYS A 228 -41.04 26.01 78.92
N GLY A 229 -39.82 26.51 78.72
CA GLY A 229 -39.04 27.18 79.75
C GLY A 229 -39.75 28.41 80.35
N THR A 230 -40.46 29.20 79.54
CA THR A 230 -41.30 30.30 80.04
C THR A 230 -42.55 29.81 80.78
N ALA A 231 -43.15 28.70 80.37
CA ALA A 231 -44.29 28.11 81.08
C ALA A 231 -43.87 27.50 82.42
N ASP A 232 -42.78 26.73 82.46
CA ASP A 232 -42.20 26.17 83.68
C ASP A 232 -41.77 27.30 84.65
N ALA A 233 -41.15 28.37 84.13
CA ALA A 233 -40.78 29.55 84.92
C ALA A 233 -42.01 30.31 85.46
N GLU A 234 -43.08 30.45 84.67
CA GLU A 234 -44.32 31.11 85.11
C GLU A 234 -45.08 30.25 86.14
N VAL A 235 -45.09 28.91 85.99
CA VAL A 235 -45.63 27.99 87.01
C VAL A 235 -44.85 28.11 88.31
N ILE A 236 -43.51 28.20 88.26
CA ILE A 236 -42.67 28.44 89.44
C ILE A 236 -42.96 29.83 90.03
N ARG A 237 -43.14 30.88 89.22
CA ARG A 237 -43.43 32.25 89.67
C ARG A 237 -44.80 32.35 90.33
N LEU A 238 -45.85 31.81 89.71
CA LEU A 238 -47.21 31.77 90.25
C LEU A 238 -47.28 30.93 91.54
N ARG A 239 -46.57 29.80 91.58
CA ARG A 239 -46.41 29.02 92.81
C ARG A 239 -45.68 29.81 93.90
N GLY A 240 -44.62 30.53 93.55
CA GLY A 240 -43.89 31.42 94.47
C GLY A 240 -44.78 32.52 95.05
N PHE A 241 -45.61 33.16 94.22
CA PHE A 241 -46.61 34.13 94.67
C PHE A 241 -47.69 33.49 95.55
N ALA A 242 -48.21 32.31 95.19
CA ALA A 242 -49.20 31.60 96.01
C ALA A 242 -48.63 31.17 97.37
N GLU A 243 -47.37 30.70 97.41
CA GLU A 243 -46.67 30.39 98.65
C GLU A 243 -46.31 31.65 99.46
N ALA A 244 -46.11 32.80 98.82
CA ALA A 244 -45.91 34.10 99.49
C ALA A 244 -47.22 34.63 100.09
N GLU A 245 -48.30 34.72 99.31
CA GLU A 245 -49.64 35.10 99.79
C GLU A 245 -50.11 34.16 100.92
N ALA A 246 -49.85 32.86 100.82
CA ALA A 246 -50.20 31.92 101.89
C ALA A 246 -49.44 32.22 103.19
N LYS A 247 -48.14 32.57 103.11
CA LYS A 247 -47.34 32.97 104.27
C LYS A 247 -47.74 34.35 104.81
N GLU A 248 -48.13 35.28 103.96
CA GLU A 248 -48.62 36.61 104.34
C GLU A 248 -50.00 36.53 105.02
N LYS A 249 -50.94 35.76 104.47
CA LYS A 249 -52.24 35.49 105.09
C LYS A 249 -52.12 34.70 106.39
N LEU A 250 -51.12 33.82 106.49
CA LEU A 250 -50.75 33.16 107.75
C LEU A 250 -50.18 34.16 108.78
N ALA A 251 -49.35 35.11 108.35
CA ALA A 251 -48.82 36.17 109.20
C ALA A 251 -49.90 37.17 109.66
N GLU A 252 -50.82 37.59 108.77
CA GLU A 252 -52.00 38.36 109.14
C GLU A 252 -52.89 37.61 110.14
N ALA A 253 -53.08 36.30 109.94
CA ALA A 253 -53.82 35.48 110.89
C ALA A 253 -53.11 35.50 112.26
N PHE A 254 -51.79 35.28 112.32
CA PHE A 254 -51.02 35.40 113.57
C PHE A 254 -51.06 36.81 114.20
N GLN A 255 -51.21 37.89 113.43
CA GLN A 255 -51.40 39.23 113.99
C GLN A 255 -52.83 39.47 114.54
N LYS A 256 -53.85 38.95 113.85
CA LYS A 256 -55.26 39.09 114.24
C LYS A 256 -55.63 38.14 115.40
N PHE A 257 -54.92 37.02 115.51
CA PHE A 257 -54.94 36.11 116.65
C PHE A 257 -53.97 36.59 117.74
N GLY A 258 -54.42 37.57 118.55
CA GLY A 258 -53.67 38.02 119.73
C GLY A 258 -53.24 36.89 120.68
N GLU A 259 -52.22 37.15 121.49
CA GLU A 259 -51.32 36.19 122.19
C GLU A 259 -51.94 34.84 122.65
N ALA A 260 -53.15 34.86 123.22
CA ALA A 260 -53.86 33.65 123.64
C ALA A 260 -54.09 32.61 122.52
N ALA A 261 -54.31 33.06 121.29
CA ALA A 261 -54.54 32.17 120.13
C ALA A 261 -53.23 31.71 119.47
N VAL A 262 -52.14 32.48 119.59
CA VAL A 262 -50.78 31.96 119.32
C VAL A 262 -50.46 30.80 120.28
N LEU A 263 -50.86 30.92 121.55
CA LEU A 263 -50.67 29.86 122.55
C LEU A 263 -51.46 28.59 122.22
N ASP A 264 -52.72 28.71 121.80
CA ASP A 264 -53.55 27.56 121.34
C ASP A 264 -52.97 26.89 120.09
N ILE A 265 -52.43 27.65 119.13
CA ILE A 265 -51.73 27.09 117.96
C ILE A 265 -50.43 26.39 118.39
N ILE A 266 -49.65 26.95 119.33
CA ILE A 266 -48.45 26.28 119.88
C ILE A 266 -48.84 24.96 120.58
N VAL A 267 -49.93 24.94 121.35
CA VAL A 267 -50.45 23.71 121.99
C VAL A 267 -50.91 22.67 120.94
N LYS A 268 -51.45 23.10 119.80
CA LYS A 268 -51.86 22.21 118.69
C LYS A 268 -50.71 21.77 117.79
N MET A 269 -49.62 22.55 117.69
CA MET A 269 -48.40 22.17 116.97
C MET A 269 -47.39 21.42 117.84
N LEU A 270 -47.49 21.50 119.17
CA LEU A 270 -46.64 20.77 120.12
C LEU A 270 -46.57 19.26 119.83
N PRO A 271 -47.66 18.55 119.45
CA PRO A 271 -47.59 17.15 119.02
C PRO A 271 -46.76 16.91 117.75
N GLU A 272 -46.83 17.79 116.74
CA GLU A 272 -45.98 17.67 115.55
C GLU A 272 -44.53 18.00 115.84
N LEU A 273 -44.28 19.04 116.65
CA LEU A 273 -42.92 19.44 117.02
C LEU A 273 -42.27 18.37 117.89
N ALA A 274 -43.00 17.84 118.88
CA ALA A 274 -42.59 16.69 119.66
C ALA A 274 -42.39 15.46 118.77
N GLY A 275 -43.25 15.20 117.77
CA GLY A 275 -43.07 14.13 116.80
C GLY A 275 -41.79 14.26 115.96
N LYS A 276 -41.47 15.46 115.48
CA LYS A 276 -40.25 15.72 114.69
C LYS A 276 -38.97 15.75 115.53
N ILE A 277 -39.04 16.20 116.79
CA ILE A 277 -37.93 16.13 117.77
C ILE A 277 -37.75 14.68 118.28
N ALA A 278 -38.84 13.92 118.40
CA ALA A 278 -38.80 12.51 118.77
C ALA A 278 -38.41 11.59 117.61
N ALA A 279 -38.55 11.98 116.33
CA ALA A 279 -38.19 11.11 115.21
C ALA A 279 -36.71 10.64 115.26
N PRO A 280 -35.71 11.50 115.55
CA PRO A 280 -34.34 11.06 115.81
C PRO A 280 -34.18 10.19 117.07
N LEU A 281 -34.95 10.41 118.14
CA LEU A 281 -34.85 9.68 119.41
C LEU A 281 -35.53 8.31 119.36
N SER A 282 -36.70 8.23 118.71
CA SER A 282 -37.45 7.01 118.43
C SER A 282 -36.78 6.13 117.36
N SER A 283 -35.79 6.67 116.63
CA SER A 283 -34.93 5.87 115.75
C SER A 283 -33.81 5.15 116.51
N ILE A 284 -33.79 5.23 117.85
CA ILE A 284 -32.80 4.58 118.73
C ILE A 284 -33.49 3.54 119.62
N ASP A 285 -34.09 2.52 119.01
CA ASP A 285 -34.76 1.41 119.72
C ASP A 285 -33.84 0.65 120.69
N LYS A 286 -32.51 0.73 120.51
CA LYS A 286 -31.56 0.00 121.36
C LYS A 286 -30.14 0.59 121.41
N LEU A 287 -29.92 1.61 122.23
CA LEU A 287 -28.56 2.08 122.58
C LEU A 287 -27.81 1.04 123.44
N THR A 288 -27.22 0.04 122.79
CA THR A 288 -26.46 -1.02 123.47
C THR A 288 -25.03 -0.54 123.75
N VAL A 289 -24.79 0.04 124.92
CA VAL A 289 -23.41 0.30 125.39
C VAL A 289 -22.78 -1.03 125.80
N VAL A 290 -22.01 -1.62 124.89
CA VAL A 290 -21.23 -2.84 125.15
C VAL A 290 -19.93 -2.47 125.85
N ASP A 291 -19.97 -2.29 127.18
CA ASP A 291 -18.75 -2.16 127.98
C ASP A 291 -18.06 -3.52 128.11
N THR A 292 -17.07 -3.78 127.26
CA THR A 292 -16.11 -4.88 127.44
C THR A 292 -15.11 -4.52 128.55
N GLY A 293 -15.63 -4.31 129.75
CA GLY A 293 -14.92 -4.18 131.01
C GLY A 293 -13.71 -3.26 131.02
N ASN A 294 -13.87 -1.95 130.77
CA ASN A 294 -12.98 -0.91 131.34
C ASN A 294 -13.51 0.54 131.18
N GLY A 295 -14.75 0.81 131.60
CA GLY A 295 -15.07 2.01 132.39
C GLY A 295 -15.07 3.41 131.74
N GLU A 296 -14.59 3.61 130.52
CA GLU A 296 -14.50 4.93 129.85
C GLU A 296 -15.36 5.06 128.57
N GLY A 297 -16.50 4.37 128.51
CA GLY A 297 -17.37 4.35 127.33
C GLY A 297 -17.83 5.73 126.83
N ALA A 298 -18.11 6.67 127.74
CA ALA A 298 -18.60 8.01 127.39
C ALA A 298 -17.51 8.90 126.73
N ALA A 299 -16.27 8.81 127.19
CA ALA A 299 -15.19 9.70 126.73
C ALA A 299 -14.88 9.51 125.23
N ARG A 300 -14.96 8.28 124.73
CA ARG A 300 -14.75 7.99 123.30
C ARG A 300 -15.86 8.54 122.40
N VAL A 301 -17.12 8.55 122.88
CA VAL A 301 -18.24 9.17 122.14
C VAL A 301 -18.05 10.68 122.04
N SER A 302 -17.71 11.35 123.15
CA SER A 302 -17.43 12.79 123.16
C SER A 302 -16.24 13.16 122.26
N ASN A 303 -15.17 12.36 122.25
CA ASN A 303 -14.02 12.60 121.36
C ASN A 303 -14.37 12.35 119.89
N TYR A 304 -15.17 11.33 119.57
CA TYR A 304 -15.60 11.06 118.20
C TYR A 304 -16.54 12.16 117.65
N VAL A 305 -17.46 12.66 118.46
CA VAL A 305 -18.31 13.83 118.11
C VAL A 305 -17.46 15.09 117.95
N THR A 306 -16.46 15.31 118.81
CA THR A 306 -15.53 16.44 118.69
C THR A 306 -14.70 16.37 117.41
N GLN A 307 -14.20 15.18 117.03
CA GLN A 307 -13.51 14.99 115.75
C GLN A 307 -14.46 15.20 114.56
N LEU A 308 -15.71 14.71 114.62
CA LEU A 308 -16.67 14.91 113.54
C LEU A 308 -17.01 16.40 113.35
N MET A 309 -17.14 17.16 114.45
CA MET A 309 -17.30 18.61 114.44
C MET A 309 -16.07 19.34 113.89
N ALA A 310 -14.86 18.88 114.19
CA ALA A 310 -13.62 19.48 113.68
C ALA A 310 -13.42 19.23 112.17
N THR A 311 -13.82 18.08 111.64
CA THR A 311 -13.63 17.71 110.23
C THR A 311 -14.77 18.19 109.32
N ALA A 312 -15.97 18.45 109.86
CA ALA A 312 -17.12 18.89 109.06
C ALA A 312 -16.89 20.17 108.22
N PRO A 313 -16.22 21.23 108.72
CA PRO A 313 -15.91 22.42 107.91
C PRO A 313 -15.03 22.11 106.69
N GLU A 314 -14.00 21.26 106.84
CA GLU A 314 -13.11 20.88 105.74
C GLU A 314 -13.83 20.04 104.69
N MET A 315 -14.66 19.07 105.10
CA MET A 315 -15.44 18.26 104.16
C MET A 315 -16.43 19.12 103.36
N LEU A 316 -17.10 20.07 104.02
CA LEU A 316 -18.06 20.95 103.36
C LEU A 316 -17.36 21.97 102.44
N LYS A 317 -16.18 22.47 102.82
CA LYS A 317 -15.32 23.31 101.96
C LYS A 317 -14.82 22.56 100.73
N ASN A 318 -14.39 21.30 100.88
CA ASN A 318 -13.90 20.47 99.76
C ASN A 318 -15.01 20.04 98.79
N ILE A 319 -16.27 19.95 99.24
CA ILE A 319 -17.41 19.54 98.40
C ILE A 319 -18.14 20.74 97.75
N SER A 320 -18.21 21.89 98.44
CA SER A 320 -18.97 23.06 97.96
C SER A 320 -18.11 24.23 97.45
N GLY A 321 -16.82 24.28 97.80
CA GLY A 321 -15.96 25.45 97.57
C GLY A 321 -16.24 26.65 98.47
N ILE A 322 -17.22 26.57 99.38
CA ILE A 322 -17.64 27.69 100.24
C ILE A 322 -16.86 27.65 101.57
N ASP A 323 -16.20 28.75 101.91
CA ASP A 323 -15.48 28.90 103.18
C ASP A 323 -16.39 29.54 104.25
N ILE A 324 -16.88 28.71 105.16
CA ILE A 324 -17.90 29.10 106.16
C ILE A 324 -17.33 30.06 107.21
N GLU A 325 -16.02 30.05 107.49
CA GLU A 325 -15.41 31.06 108.37
C GLU A 325 -15.50 32.46 107.76
N GLN A 326 -15.29 32.59 106.45
CA GLN A 326 -15.42 33.87 105.76
C GLN A 326 -16.88 34.31 105.70
N LEU A 327 -17.81 33.37 105.47
CA LEU A 327 -19.24 33.65 105.45
C LEU A 327 -19.73 34.17 106.81
N ILE A 328 -19.31 33.54 107.92
CA ILE A 328 -19.65 33.98 109.27
C ILE A 328 -19.02 35.35 109.57
N LYS A 329 -17.72 35.53 109.31
CA LYS A 329 -17.05 36.84 109.52
C LYS A 329 -17.70 37.98 108.72
N GLY A 330 -18.16 37.70 107.49
CA GLY A 330 -18.90 38.66 106.65
C GLY A 330 -20.32 38.99 107.13
N ILE A 331 -20.90 38.19 108.04
CA ILE A 331 -22.21 38.44 108.65
C ILE A 331 -22.03 39.13 110.01
N THR A 332 -21.19 38.60 110.91
CA THR A 332 -20.97 39.19 112.24
C THR A 332 -20.25 40.54 112.16
N GLY A 333 -19.32 40.71 111.22
CA GLY A 333 -18.60 41.97 110.99
C GLY A 333 -19.44 43.08 110.35
N LYS A 334 -20.71 42.83 110.03
CA LYS A 334 -21.63 43.81 109.42
C LYS A 334 -22.66 44.39 110.40
N ALA A 335 -22.46 44.16 111.70
CA ALA A 335 -23.39 44.55 112.76
C ALA A 335 -22.99 45.84 113.53
N GLU A 336 -21.77 46.36 113.34
CA GLU A 336 -21.26 47.51 114.13
C GLU A 336 -21.16 48.84 113.36
N GLU A 337 -21.31 48.86 112.04
CA GLU A 337 -21.16 50.10 111.23
C GLU A 337 -22.48 50.51 110.53
N SER A 338 -23.43 51.02 111.31
CA SER A 338 -24.72 51.57 110.82
C SER A 338 -25.35 52.57 111.81
N ALA A 339 -24.55 53.44 112.43
CA ALA A 339 -25.03 54.32 113.50
C ALA A 339 -24.36 55.72 113.60
N GLU A 340 -24.13 56.42 112.48
CA GLU A 340 -24.11 57.89 112.53
C GLU A 340 -24.74 58.50 111.26
N SER A 341 -25.35 59.68 111.37
CA SER A 341 -26.26 60.22 110.35
C SER A 341 -26.39 61.76 110.44
N HIS A 342 -27.19 62.35 109.53
CA HIS A 342 -27.51 63.78 109.41
C HIS A 342 -26.40 64.67 108.80
N VAL A 343 -26.70 65.63 107.91
CA VAL A 343 -27.92 65.86 107.09
C VAL A 343 -27.57 66.74 105.88
N HIS A 344 -28.18 66.54 104.70
CA HIS A 344 -29.14 67.50 104.10
C HIS A 344 -29.66 67.03 102.72
N THR A 345 -30.97 67.18 102.55
CA THR A 345 -31.79 67.11 101.32
C THR A 345 -32.86 68.21 101.49
N PRO A 346 -33.65 68.63 100.47
CA PRO A 346 -34.05 67.93 99.24
C PRO A 346 -33.88 68.86 97.99
N GLN A 347 -34.51 68.76 96.79
CA GLN A 347 -35.50 67.89 96.10
C GLN A 347 -35.27 68.15 94.55
N LYS A 348 -36.10 67.95 93.50
CA LYS A 348 -37.52 67.60 93.22
C LYS A 348 -37.57 66.53 92.10
N LEU A 349 -38.43 65.51 92.17
CA LEU A 349 -39.87 65.45 91.78
C LEU A 349 -40.14 65.69 90.28
N ASN A 350 -40.99 64.90 89.60
CA ASN A 350 -41.48 63.54 89.90
C ASN A 350 -42.12 62.91 88.64
N LEU A 351 -42.44 61.61 88.72
CA LEU A 351 -43.60 61.02 88.05
C LEU A 351 -44.71 60.72 89.08
#